data_AF-A0AAV3XK26-F1
#
_entry.id   AF-A0AAV3XK26-F1
#
_cell.length_a   1.000
_cell.length_b   1.000
_cell.length_c   1.000
_cell.angle_alpha   90.00
_cell.angle_beta   90.00
_cell.angle_gamma   90.00
#
_symmetry.space_group_name_H-M   'P 1'
#
loop_
_entity.id
_entity.type
_entity.pdbx_description
1 polymer ?
#
loop_
_entity_poly.entity_id
_entity_poly.type
_entity_poly.pdbx_seq_one_letter_code
_entity_poly.pdbx_strand_id
1 'polypeptide(L)'
;MNVEQVLKLADRLVFAKTGNHLDDLQQLIVRGVCQGQRYSEIAREFGCTTGHVRDVGSQLWKTISDVLGENVSKNNFRATIERLRFSNISNFGKGFVQIGKVSVCADSFQSIQRDEQGCEKDKVTTDTWVAASWDEFIQIIENPAYQKAKGYYYNGKMKIETMPVGCDRASQHGIMTFAINLFCTLKSIPHRGLVNCSYRLTGVLEAQPDTSYYLGEKVQSAPTGSSIVELAQVSPPNLAIEIVDITVSDDKGEKRLLYEELKVDEYWVVDVQKAEIVAFEILADGGSRRIYQSQALPGLAISLLEEALERSRQPDQAQVGTWLLTQFQQV
;
A
#
# COMPACT_ATOMS: atom_id res chain seq x y z
N MET A 1 13.23 -8.11 -20.12
CA MET A 1 11.94 -7.48 -19.68
C MET A 1 10.86 -7.86 -20.68
N ASN A 2 9.58 -7.87 -20.29
CA ASN A 2 8.52 -7.99 -21.31
C ASN A 2 8.43 -6.66 -22.11
N VAL A 3 7.84 -6.70 -23.31
CA VAL A 3 7.78 -5.54 -24.22
C VAL A 3 7.04 -4.36 -23.57
N GLU A 4 6.03 -4.65 -22.76
CA GLU A 4 5.23 -3.63 -22.07
C GLU A 4 6.04 -2.86 -21.03
N GLN A 5 6.86 -3.55 -20.25
CA GLN A 5 7.76 -2.94 -19.28
C GLN A 5 8.82 -2.07 -19.98
N VAL A 6 9.27 -2.46 -21.18
CA VAL A 6 10.21 -1.65 -21.97
C VAL A 6 9.52 -0.39 -22.48
N LEU A 7 8.28 -0.51 -22.98
CA LEU A 7 7.49 0.62 -23.42
C LEU A 7 7.24 1.63 -22.31
N LYS A 8 6.79 1.17 -21.14
CA LYS A 8 6.56 2.01 -19.96
C LYS A 8 7.83 2.71 -19.46
N LEU A 9 9.00 2.10 -19.61
CA LEU A 9 10.26 2.77 -19.28
C LEU A 9 10.64 3.81 -20.33
N ALA A 10 10.50 3.49 -21.61
CA ALA A 10 10.77 4.43 -22.70
C ALA A 10 9.87 5.67 -22.62
N ASP A 11 8.60 5.48 -22.30
CA ASP A 11 7.62 6.55 -22.14
C ASP A 11 8.02 7.56 -21.05
N ARG A 12 8.40 7.07 -19.87
CA ARG A 12 8.97 7.91 -18.81
C ARG A 12 10.18 8.71 -19.24
N LEU A 13 11.12 8.06 -19.93
CA LEU A 13 12.37 8.71 -20.34
C LEU A 13 12.06 9.86 -21.30
N VAL A 14 11.13 9.66 -22.24
CA VAL A 14 10.68 10.72 -23.14
C VAL A 14 9.93 11.81 -22.38
N PHE A 15 8.95 11.44 -21.54
CA PHE A 15 8.17 12.39 -20.75
C PHE A 15 9.06 13.29 -19.87
N ALA A 16 10.07 12.72 -19.21
CA ALA A 16 11.00 13.47 -18.38
C ALA A 16 11.79 14.53 -19.16
N LYS A 17 11.99 14.35 -20.47
CA LYS A 17 12.72 15.29 -21.33
C LYS A 17 11.81 16.28 -22.05
N THR A 18 10.65 15.83 -22.49
CA THR A 18 9.79 16.57 -23.42
C THR A 18 8.50 17.08 -22.78
N GLY A 19 8.15 16.60 -21.58
CA GLY A 19 6.86 16.83 -20.93
C GLY A 19 5.69 16.13 -21.62
N ASN A 20 5.94 15.31 -22.65
CA ASN A 20 4.92 14.63 -23.44
C ASN A 20 5.17 13.12 -23.45
N HIS A 21 4.09 12.34 -23.34
CA HIS A 21 4.12 10.89 -23.48
C HIS A 21 4.35 10.46 -24.93
N LEU A 22 4.73 9.19 -25.14
CA LEU A 22 4.89 8.62 -26.47
C LEU A 22 3.56 8.62 -27.21
N ASP A 23 3.56 9.16 -28.43
CA ASP A 23 2.43 9.02 -29.35
C ASP A 23 2.31 7.58 -29.89
N ASP A 24 1.17 7.26 -30.51
CA ASP A 24 0.87 5.91 -31.00
C ASP A 24 1.95 5.35 -31.94
N LEU A 25 2.55 6.20 -32.77
CA LEU A 25 3.60 5.80 -33.71
C LEU A 25 4.92 5.52 -32.96
N GLN A 26 5.28 6.37 -32.01
CA GLN A 26 6.47 6.17 -31.18
C GLN A 26 6.34 4.91 -30.31
N GLN A 27 5.15 4.67 -29.74
CA GLN A 27 4.88 3.44 -28.98
C GLN A 27 5.02 2.20 -29.87
N LEU A 28 4.46 2.25 -31.08
CA LEU A 28 4.57 1.15 -32.04
C LEU A 28 6.02 0.92 -32.49
N ILE A 29 6.81 1.98 -32.67
CA ILE A 29 8.24 1.89 -32.96
C ILE A 29 8.99 1.18 -31.82
N VAL A 30 8.71 1.53 -30.57
CA VAL A 30 9.33 0.88 -29.40
C VAL A 30 8.95 -0.61 -29.34
N ARG A 31 7.66 -0.93 -29.44
CA ARG A 31 7.17 -2.31 -29.41
C ARG A 31 7.79 -3.15 -30.52
N GLY A 32 7.73 -2.65 -31.76
CA GLY A 32 8.23 -3.35 -32.93
C GLY A 32 9.74 -3.55 -32.89
N VAL A 33 10.51 -2.55 -32.46
CA VAL A 33 11.97 -2.71 -32.29
C VAL A 33 12.31 -3.74 -31.21
N CYS A 34 11.57 -3.76 -30.10
CA CYS A 34 11.75 -4.78 -29.06
C CYS A 34 11.44 -6.19 -29.57
N GLN A 35 10.48 -6.33 -30.47
CA GLN A 35 10.09 -7.60 -31.09
C GLN A 35 10.94 -7.99 -32.31
N GLY A 36 11.91 -7.16 -32.69
CA GLY A 36 12.81 -7.42 -33.83
C GLY A 36 12.23 -7.04 -35.20
N GLN A 37 11.12 -6.30 -35.25
CA GLN A 37 10.50 -5.86 -36.49
C GLN A 37 11.37 -4.84 -37.26
N ARG A 38 11.22 -4.83 -38.58
CA ARG A 38 11.81 -3.83 -39.48
C ARG A 38 10.90 -2.60 -39.52
N TYR A 39 11.47 -1.42 -39.77
CA TYR A 39 10.67 -0.20 -39.89
C TYR A 39 9.64 -0.24 -41.04
N SER A 40 9.88 -1.06 -42.06
CA SER A 40 8.89 -1.31 -43.12
C SER A 40 7.67 -2.06 -42.62
N GLU A 41 7.83 -2.94 -41.63
CA GLU A 41 6.73 -3.72 -41.05
C GLU A 41 5.89 -2.84 -40.13
N ILE A 42 6.56 -2.05 -39.27
CA ILE A 42 5.93 -1.05 -38.40
C ILE A 42 5.18 0.01 -39.24
N ALA A 43 5.77 0.47 -40.34
CA ALA A 43 5.13 1.44 -41.23
C ALA A 43 3.83 0.90 -41.84
N ARG A 44 3.84 -0.37 -42.26
CA ARG A 44 2.65 -1.04 -42.81
C ARG A 44 1.58 -1.24 -41.74
N GLU A 45 1.96 -1.58 -40.52
CA GLU A 45 1.04 -1.75 -39.39
C GLU A 45 0.36 -0.43 -39.00
N PHE A 46 1.11 0.67 -38.99
CA PHE A 46 0.57 1.99 -38.69
C PHE A 46 -0.17 2.66 -39.86
N GLY A 47 0.03 2.17 -41.10
CA GLY A 47 -0.52 2.79 -42.30
C GLY A 47 0.24 4.04 -42.78
N CYS A 48 1.57 4.09 -42.59
CA CYS A 48 2.42 5.22 -43.01
C CYS A 48 3.63 4.79 -43.86
N THR A 49 4.49 5.75 -44.23
CA THR A 49 5.68 5.45 -45.04
C THR A 49 6.84 4.99 -44.16
N THR A 50 7.71 4.11 -44.69
CA THR A 50 8.93 3.68 -43.98
C THR A 50 9.88 4.85 -43.70
N GLY A 51 9.86 5.90 -44.54
CA GLY A 51 10.62 7.14 -44.30
C GLY A 51 10.15 7.85 -43.05
N HIS A 52 8.83 8.02 -42.90
CA HIS A 52 8.25 8.67 -41.72
C HIS A 52 8.60 7.93 -40.41
N VAL A 53 8.52 6.59 -40.41
CA VAL A 53 8.93 5.77 -39.26
C VAL A 53 10.43 5.93 -38.94
N ARG A 54 11.29 6.09 -39.95
CA ARG A 54 12.73 6.33 -39.74
C ARG A 54 12.99 7.67 -39.10
N ASP A 55 12.29 8.71 -39.55
CA ASP A 55 12.46 10.07 -39.05
C ASP A 55 12.01 10.16 -37.58
N VAL A 56 10.81 9.64 -37.28
CA VAL A 56 10.27 9.58 -35.92
C VAL A 56 11.15 8.72 -35.02
N GLY A 57 11.58 7.55 -35.51
CA GLY A 57 12.48 6.66 -34.77
C GLY A 57 13.84 7.31 -34.47
N SER A 58 14.42 8.03 -35.42
CA SER A 58 15.69 8.75 -35.21
C SER A 58 15.56 9.83 -34.13
N GLN A 59 14.47 10.58 -34.15
CA GLN A 59 14.22 11.61 -33.15
C GLN A 59 13.98 11.00 -31.76
N LEU A 60 13.25 9.89 -31.69
CA LEU A 60 12.99 9.15 -30.45
C LEU A 60 14.30 8.66 -29.81
N TRP A 61 15.19 8.03 -30.58
CA TRP A 61 16.46 7.54 -30.05
C TRP A 61 17.38 8.67 -29.58
N LYS A 62 17.36 9.82 -30.26
CA LYS A 62 18.09 11.01 -29.84
C LYS A 62 17.59 11.51 -28.48
N THR A 63 16.28 11.65 -28.32
CA THR A 63 15.67 12.07 -27.04
C THR A 63 16.09 11.14 -25.89
N ILE A 64 16.02 9.82 -26.11
CA ILE A 64 16.40 8.84 -25.08
C ILE A 64 17.91 8.89 -24.81
N SER A 65 18.73 9.06 -25.84
CA SER A 65 20.18 9.23 -25.68
C SER A 65 20.53 10.43 -24.81
N ASP A 66 19.84 11.56 -25.02
CA ASP A 66 20.05 12.79 -24.26
C ASP A 66 19.71 12.61 -22.78
N VAL A 67 18.69 11.81 -22.46
CA VAL A 67 18.28 11.53 -21.07
C VAL A 67 19.25 10.60 -20.38
N LEU A 68 19.65 9.52 -21.07
CA LEU A 68 20.54 8.51 -20.49
C LEU A 68 22.01 8.96 -20.45
N GLY A 69 22.38 9.96 -21.26
CA GLY A 69 23.76 10.38 -21.42
C GLY A 69 24.62 9.36 -22.17
N GLU A 70 24.02 8.44 -22.92
CA GLU A 70 24.70 7.44 -23.74
C GLU A 70 24.02 7.26 -25.11
N ASN A 71 24.75 6.77 -26.10
CA ASN A 71 24.24 6.62 -27.46
C ASN A 71 23.24 5.45 -27.57
N VAL A 72 21.97 5.80 -27.79
CA VAL A 72 20.88 4.87 -28.07
C VAL A 72 20.49 4.95 -29.54
N SER A 73 20.24 3.77 -30.11
CA SER A 73 19.80 3.53 -31.48
C SER A 73 18.85 2.34 -31.52
N LYS A 74 18.20 2.10 -32.66
CA LYS A 74 17.38 0.91 -32.88
C LYS A 74 18.07 -0.40 -32.45
N ASN A 75 19.38 -0.53 -32.71
CA ASN A 75 20.09 -1.81 -32.55
C ASN A 75 20.50 -2.11 -31.11
N ASN A 76 20.64 -1.09 -30.26
CA ASN A 76 21.09 -1.26 -28.88
C ASN A 76 20.02 -0.89 -27.85
N PHE A 77 18.92 -0.24 -28.25
CA PHE A 77 17.86 0.23 -27.37
C PHE A 77 17.37 -0.83 -26.37
N ARG A 78 17.02 -2.03 -26.85
CA ARG A 78 16.51 -3.11 -25.98
C ARG A 78 17.53 -3.49 -24.90
N ALA A 79 18.79 -3.68 -25.29
CA ALA A 79 19.85 -4.03 -24.36
C ALA A 79 20.13 -2.91 -23.34
N THR A 80 20.13 -1.65 -23.81
CA THR A 80 20.30 -0.47 -22.96
C THR A 80 19.20 -0.37 -21.90
N ILE A 81 17.93 -0.51 -22.29
CA ILE A 81 16.79 -0.46 -21.37
C ILE A 81 16.82 -1.62 -20.36
N GLU A 82 17.13 -2.84 -20.82
CA GLU A 82 17.20 -3.99 -19.92
C GLU A 82 18.32 -3.83 -18.87
N ARG A 83 19.45 -3.20 -19.23
CA ARG A 83 20.55 -2.90 -18.30
C ARG A 83 20.15 -1.89 -17.22
N LEU A 84 19.41 -0.84 -17.57
CA LEU A 84 18.96 0.17 -16.60
C LEU A 84 18.12 -0.42 -15.46
N ARG A 85 17.35 -1.49 -15.75
CA ARG A 85 16.58 -2.20 -14.72
C ARG A 85 17.47 -2.81 -13.64
N PHE A 86 18.62 -3.38 -14.02
CA PHE A 86 19.53 -4.03 -13.07
C PHE A 86 20.26 -3.02 -12.18
N SER A 87 20.59 -1.83 -12.71
CA SER A 87 21.21 -0.76 -11.92
C SER A 87 20.23 -0.06 -10.96
N ASN A 88 18.93 -0.04 -11.29
CA ASN A 88 17.90 0.57 -10.45
C ASN A 88 17.40 -0.34 -9.31
N ILE A 89 17.62 -1.67 -9.39
CA ILE A 89 17.30 -2.61 -8.29
C ILE A 89 18.26 -2.42 -7.10
N SER A 90 19.50 -1.97 -7.33
CA SER A 90 20.49 -1.71 -6.27
C SER A 90 20.28 -0.39 -5.50
N ASN A 91 19.37 0.49 -5.92
CA ASN A 91 19.16 1.82 -5.32
C ASN A 91 17.70 2.08 -4.86
N PHE A 92 16.95 1.02 -4.52
CA PHE A 92 15.58 1.11 -3.98
C PHE A 92 15.56 1.64 -2.52
N GLY A 93 16.07 2.84 -2.32
CA GLY A 93 16.13 3.50 -1.03
C GLY A 93 16.64 4.93 -1.18
N LYS A 94 15.89 5.80 -1.88
CA LYS A 94 15.84 7.27 -1.76
C LYS A 94 15.03 7.88 -2.92
N GLY A 95 14.24 8.92 -2.62
CA GLY A 95 13.24 9.56 -3.48
C GLY A 95 13.70 10.24 -4.79
N PHE A 96 14.89 9.95 -5.31
CA PHE A 96 15.33 10.40 -6.63
C PHE A 96 16.16 9.31 -7.31
N VAL A 97 15.82 8.96 -8.55
CA VAL A 97 16.63 8.06 -9.39
C VAL A 97 17.56 8.92 -10.23
N GLN A 98 18.88 8.74 -10.06
CA GLN A 98 19.87 9.30 -10.98
C GLN A 98 19.97 8.42 -12.22
N ILE A 99 19.50 8.92 -13.36
CA ILE A 99 19.69 8.28 -14.66
C ILE A 99 20.60 9.20 -15.48
N GLY A 100 21.88 8.83 -15.58
CA GLY A 100 22.88 9.69 -16.23
C GLY A 100 23.06 11.02 -15.50
N LYS A 101 22.93 12.15 -16.22
CA LYS A 101 23.05 13.52 -15.68
C LYS A 101 21.73 14.11 -15.16
N VAL A 102 20.64 13.36 -15.18
CA VAL A 102 19.29 13.86 -14.84
C VAL A 102 18.82 13.23 -13.52
N SER A 103 18.32 14.06 -12.61
CA SER A 103 17.58 13.64 -11.40
C SER A 103 16.10 13.53 -11.72
N VAL A 104 15.52 12.35 -11.59
CA VAL A 104 14.08 12.13 -11.82
C VAL A 104 13.40 11.83 -10.48
N CYS A 105 12.35 12.59 -10.14
CA CYS A 105 11.51 12.36 -8.96
C CYS A 105 10.91 10.96 -8.99
N ALA A 106 11.10 10.18 -7.92
CA ALA A 106 10.64 8.79 -7.84
C ALA A 106 9.11 8.63 -7.91
N ASP A 107 8.34 9.70 -7.68
CA ASP A 107 6.87 9.70 -7.78
C ASP A 107 6.36 9.38 -9.21
N SER A 108 7.17 9.65 -10.23
CA SER A 108 6.87 9.30 -11.62
C SER A 108 7.12 7.82 -11.96
N PHE A 109 7.64 7.03 -11.01
CA PHE A 109 7.77 5.57 -11.13
C PHE A 109 6.63 4.81 -10.44
N GLN A 110 5.83 5.47 -9.59
CA GLN A 110 4.65 4.88 -8.94
C GLN A 110 3.39 4.87 -9.82
N SER A 111 3.35 5.62 -10.92
CA SER A 111 2.21 5.59 -11.87
C SER A 111 2.20 4.36 -12.80
N ILE A 112 3.23 3.52 -12.78
CA ILE A 112 3.50 2.57 -13.88
C ILE A 112 2.98 1.16 -13.65
N GLN A 113 2.30 0.95 -12.53
CA GLN A 113 1.37 -0.16 -12.36
C GLN A 113 -0.09 0.22 -12.68
N ARG A 114 -0.40 1.47 -13.09
CA ARG A 114 -1.78 1.89 -13.34
C ARG A 114 -2.23 1.99 -14.80
N ASP A 115 -1.33 2.07 -15.76
CA ASP A 115 -1.76 2.23 -17.16
C ASP A 115 -1.52 0.95 -17.96
N GLU A 116 -2.43 -0.01 -17.78
CA GLU A 116 -2.86 -0.96 -18.80
C GLU A 116 -4.29 -1.39 -18.45
N GLN A 117 -5.25 -0.49 -18.65
CA GLN A 117 -6.62 -0.86 -18.94
C GLN A 117 -7.29 0.31 -19.64
N GLY A 118 -7.70 0.07 -20.89
CA GLY A 118 -8.57 0.99 -21.60
C GLY A 118 -9.89 1.16 -20.85
N CYS A 119 -10.46 2.35 -20.97
CA CYS A 119 -11.83 2.71 -20.61
C CYS A 119 -12.26 2.24 -19.21
N GLU A 120 -12.07 3.09 -18.20
CA GLU A 120 -12.76 3.02 -16.90
C GLU A 120 -14.28 3.08 -17.10
N LYS A 121 -14.89 1.93 -17.37
CA LYS A 121 -16.25 1.63 -16.96
C LYS A 121 -16.20 0.30 -16.22
N ASP A 122 -16.77 0.33 -15.01
CA ASP A 122 -17.19 -0.84 -14.22
C ASP A 122 -16.15 -1.46 -13.28
N LYS A 123 -15.53 -0.63 -12.42
CA LYS A 123 -15.29 -1.05 -11.02
C LYS A 123 -16.59 -0.87 -10.22
N VAL A 124 -17.42 -1.91 -10.19
CA VAL A 124 -18.65 -2.02 -9.39
C VAL A 124 -18.28 -2.45 -7.97
N THR A 125 -17.84 -1.48 -7.17
CA THR A 125 -17.94 -1.60 -5.70
C THR A 125 -19.32 -1.13 -5.29
N THR A 126 -20.03 -1.95 -4.55
CA THR A 126 -21.35 -1.61 -4.03
C THR A 126 -21.29 -1.74 -2.53
N ASP A 127 -20.94 -0.65 -1.86
CA ASP A 127 -20.99 -0.53 -0.40
C ASP A 127 -22.46 -0.58 0.12
N THR A 128 -23.42 -0.71 -0.79
CA THR A 128 -24.87 -0.85 -0.60
C THR A 128 -25.44 -1.98 -1.47
N TRP A 129 -26.59 -2.55 -1.08
CA TRP A 129 -27.29 -3.54 -1.91
C TRP A 129 -27.84 -2.92 -3.19
N VAL A 130 -27.39 -3.40 -4.35
CA VAL A 130 -27.90 -3.01 -5.67
C VAL A 130 -28.66 -4.14 -6.32
N ALA A 131 -29.65 -3.85 -7.16
CA ALA A 131 -30.33 -4.88 -7.94
C ALA A 131 -29.33 -5.55 -8.91
N ALA A 132 -29.34 -6.87 -8.96
CA ALA A 132 -28.53 -7.66 -9.87
C ALA A 132 -29.13 -9.06 -10.04
N SER A 133 -28.97 -9.63 -11.21
CA SER A 133 -29.21 -11.05 -11.44
C SER A 133 -28.07 -11.91 -10.89
N TRP A 134 -28.33 -13.20 -10.73
CA TRP A 134 -27.32 -14.17 -10.28
C TRP A 134 -26.12 -14.24 -11.24
N ASP A 135 -26.39 -14.23 -12.54
CA ASP A 135 -25.35 -14.36 -13.57
C ASP A 135 -24.44 -13.12 -13.60
N GLU A 136 -25.03 -11.93 -13.44
CA GLU A 136 -24.27 -10.68 -13.29
C GLU A 136 -23.39 -10.71 -12.04
N PHE A 137 -23.91 -11.20 -10.91
CA PHE A 137 -23.13 -11.33 -9.67
C PHE A 137 -21.91 -12.27 -9.82
N ILE A 138 -22.10 -13.44 -10.43
CA ILE A 138 -21.02 -14.42 -10.65
C ILE A 138 -19.95 -13.84 -11.59
N GLN A 139 -20.37 -13.23 -12.70
CA GLN A 139 -19.44 -12.62 -13.65
C GLN A 139 -18.57 -11.52 -13.00
N ILE A 140 -19.13 -10.78 -12.04
CA ILE A 140 -18.41 -9.72 -11.35
C ILE A 140 -17.48 -10.28 -10.26
N ILE A 141 -17.92 -11.23 -9.42
CA ILE A 141 -17.09 -11.71 -8.30
C ILE A 141 -15.95 -12.64 -8.76
N GLU A 142 -16.10 -13.32 -9.90
CA GLU A 142 -15.04 -14.13 -10.51
C GLU A 142 -14.00 -13.29 -11.28
N ASN A 143 -14.26 -12.00 -11.51
CA ASN A 143 -13.30 -11.11 -12.14
C ASN A 143 -12.10 -10.90 -11.20
N PRO A 144 -10.84 -11.11 -11.66
CA PRO A 144 -9.63 -10.95 -10.85
C PRO A 144 -9.50 -9.60 -10.14
N ALA A 145 -10.13 -8.53 -10.66
CA ALA A 145 -10.19 -7.22 -10.02
C ALA A 145 -10.90 -7.24 -8.65
N TYR A 146 -11.76 -8.22 -8.41
CA TYR A 146 -12.53 -8.42 -7.17
C TYR A 146 -12.09 -9.65 -6.39
N GLN A 147 -10.93 -10.24 -6.69
CA GLN A 147 -10.37 -11.37 -5.94
C GLN A 147 -10.25 -11.08 -4.44
N LYS A 148 -10.10 -9.79 -4.08
CA LYS A 148 -10.09 -9.26 -2.72
C LYS A 148 -11.36 -8.44 -2.43
N ALA A 149 -12.52 -8.84 -2.91
CA ALA A 149 -13.79 -8.26 -2.53
C ALA A 149 -14.67 -9.33 -1.86
N LYS A 150 -15.57 -8.94 -0.95
CA LYS A 150 -16.64 -9.82 -0.50
C LYS A 150 -17.88 -9.56 -1.35
N GLY A 151 -18.32 -10.58 -2.06
CA GLY A 151 -19.57 -10.58 -2.80
C GLY A 151 -20.69 -11.20 -1.98
N TYR A 152 -21.81 -10.50 -1.86
CA TYR A 152 -23.03 -10.99 -1.24
C TYR A 152 -24.15 -10.93 -2.27
N TYR A 153 -24.98 -11.98 -2.37
CA TYR A 153 -26.17 -12.00 -3.23
C TYR A 153 -27.38 -12.47 -2.43
N TYR A 154 -28.47 -11.69 -2.48
CA TYR A 154 -29.71 -12.00 -1.78
C TYR A 154 -30.90 -11.33 -2.46
N ASN A 155 -31.91 -12.13 -2.83
CA ASN A 155 -33.20 -11.67 -3.36
C ASN A 155 -33.10 -10.71 -4.56
N GLY A 156 -32.37 -11.10 -5.61
CA GLY A 156 -32.20 -10.28 -6.82
C GLY A 156 -31.37 -9.01 -6.60
N LYS A 157 -30.55 -9.00 -5.54
CA LYS A 157 -29.65 -7.91 -5.21
C LYS A 157 -28.27 -8.47 -4.87
N MET A 158 -27.24 -7.68 -5.16
CA MET A 158 -25.86 -7.96 -4.78
C MET A 158 -25.22 -6.82 -3.99
N LYS A 159 -24.19 -7.14 -3.23
CA LYS A 159 -23.30 -6.21 -2.54
C LYS A 159 -21.85 -6.65 -2.76
N ILE A 160 -20.97 -5.73 -3.14
CA ILE A 160 -19.55 -6.00 -3.41
C ILE A 160 -18.73 -5.01 -2.60
N GLU A 161 -18.17 -5.50 -1.50
CA GLU A 161 -17.36 -4.71 -0.57
C GLU A 161 -15.87 -4.90 -0.90
N THR A 162 -15.13 -3.82 -1.09
CA THR A 162 -13.66 -3.88 -1.12
C THR A 162 -13.11 -3.93 0.30
N MET A 163 -12.21 -4.90 0.52
CA MET A 163 -11.55 -5.29 1.78
C MET A 163 -12.25 -6.41 2.58
N PRO A 164 -12.23 -7.67 2.10
CA PRO A 164 -12.31 -8.82 2.98
C PRO A 164 -11.12 -8.78 3.92
N VAL A 165 -11.40 -8.56 5.20
CA VAL A 165 -10.56 -9.07 6.27
C VAL A 165 -10.72 -10.60 6.25
N GLY A 166 -9.62 -11.33 6.04
CA GLY A 166 -9.58 -12.79 6.12
C GLY A 166 -9.89 -13.27 7.53
N CYS A 167 -10.28 -14.55 7.68
CA CYS A 167 -10.64 -15.10 9.00
C CYS A 167 -9.51 -14.97 10.03
N ASP A 168 -8.27 -15.17 9.60
CA ASP A 168 -7.11 -15.13 10.49
C ASP A 168 -6.82 -13.71 10.94
N ARG A 169 -6.84 -12.74 10.00
CA ARG A 169 -6.73 -11.30 10.33
C ARG A 169 -7.85 -10.86 11.28
N ALA A 170 -9.09 -11.27 11.03
CA ALA A 170 -10.23 -10.92 11.88
C ALA A 170 -10.12 -11.52 13.30
N SER A 171 -9.74 -12.81 13.38
CA SER A 171 -9.54 -13.51 14.65
C SER A 171 -8.41 -12.87 15.46
N GLN A 172 -7.25 -12.63 14.84
CA GLN A 172 -6.09 -12.05 15.51
C GLN A 172 -6.31 -10.60 15.92
N HIS A 173 -7.01 -9.80 15.11
CA HIS A 173 -7.45 -8.46 15.51
C HIS A 173 -8.33 -8.50 16.76
N GLY A 174 -9.27 -9.45 16.83
CA GLY A 174 -10.08 -9.70 18.01
C GLY A 174 -9.24 -10.06 19.25
N ILE A 175 -8.27 -10.96 19.10
CA ILE A 175 -7.36 -11.36 20.19
C ILE A 175 -6.49 -10.20 20.67
N MET A 176 -5.95 -9.38 19.76
CA MET A 176 -5.17 -8.19 20.13
C MET A 176 -6.01 -7.20 20.95
N THR A 177 -7.21 -6.90 20.46
CA THR A 177 -8.14 -5.99 21.15
C THR A 177 -8.53 -6.54 22.52
N PHE A 178 -8.82 -7.83 22.61
CA PHE A 178 -9.12 -8.52 23.86
C PHE A 178 -7.95 -8.47 24.85
N ALA A 179 -6.73 -8.77 24.40
CA ALA A 179 -5.54 -8.80 25.23
C ALA A 179 -5.23 -7.40 25.81
N ILE A 180 -5.29 -6.35 24.99
CA ILE A 180 -5.05 -4.97 25.45
C ILE A 180 -6.11 -4.55 26.46
N ASN A 181 -7.40 -4.79 26.17
CA ASN A 181 -8.49 -4.44 27.08
C ASN A 181 -8.38 -5.20 28.42
N LEU A 182 -8.03 -6.48 28.36
CA LEU A 182 -7.83 -7.30 29.56
C LEU A 182 -6.65 -6.79 30.38
N PHE A 183 -5.52 -6.48 29.74
CA PHE A 183 -4.35 -5.91 30.41
C PHE A 183 -4.71 -4.60 31.12
N CYS A 184 -5.32 -3.65 30.40
CA CYS A 184 -5.75 -2.38 30.96
C CYS A 184 -6.70 -2.58 32.15
N THR A 185 -7.65 -3.51 32.03
CA THR A 185 -8.61 -3.82 33.09
C THR A 185 -7.91 -4.34 34.35
N LEU A 186 -7.01 -5.32 34.20
CA LEU A 186 -6.27 -5.91 35.33
C LEU A 186 -5.31 -4.93 35.99
N LYS A 187 -4.76 -3.98 35.23
CA LYS A 187 -3.87 -2.92 35.72
C LYS A 187 -4.58 -1.65 36.14
N SER A 188 -5.91 -1.61 36.10
CA SER A 188 -6.71 -0.41 36.37
C SER A 188 -6.28 0.81 35.54
N ILE A 189 -5.85 0.59 34.30
CA ILE A 189 -5.51 1.65 33.34
C ILE A 189 -6.80 2.10 32.65
N PRO A 190 -7.23 3.37 32.83
CA PRO A 190 -8.34 3.91 32.07
C PRO A 190 -8.04 3.80 30.57
N HIS A 191 -8.97 3.25 29.80
CA HIS A 191 -8.79 3.09 28.36
C HIS A 191 -10.10 3.24 27.59
N ARG A 192 -9.98 3.70 26.35
CA ARG A 192 -11.04 3.65 25.33
C ARG A 192 -10.42 3.21 24.01
N GLY A 193 -10.74 1.98 23.60
CA GLY A 193 -10.36 1.45 22.30
C GLY A 193 -11.35 1.86 21.22
N LEU A 194 -10.85 2.27 20.06
CA LEU A 194 -11.61 2.63 18.87
C LEU A 194 -11.10 1.80 17.68
N VAL A 195 -12.01 1.05 17.07
CA VAL A 195 -11.73 0.17 15.92
C VAL A 195 -12.10 0.91 14.64
N ASN A 196 -11.20 0.90 13.64
CA ASN A 196 -11.38 1.52 12.33
C ASN A 196 -11.75 3.03 12.37
N CYS A 197 -11.27 3.76 13.38
CA CYS A 197 -11.55 5.18 13.53
C CYS A 197 -10.69 6.01 12.57
N SER A 198 -11.31 6.94 11.84
CA SER A 198 -10.60 7.87 10.96
C SER A 198 -10.24 9.16 11.70
N TYR A 199 -8.97 9.55 11.60
CA TYR A 199 -8.41 10.77 12.16
C TYR A 199 -7.91 11.66 11.04
N ARG A 200 -8.34 12.92 11.03
CA ARG A 200 -7.99 13.89 9.98
C ARG A 200 -7.41 15.16 10.58
N LEU A 201 -6.31 15.62 10.01
CA LEU A 201 -5.86 16.99 10.13
C LEU A 201 -6.04 17.65 8.77
N THR A 202 -7.13 18.42 8.63
CA THR A 202 -7.57 18.96 7.33
C THR A 202 -6.46 19.72 6.62
N GLY A 203 -6.18 19.34 5.37
CA GLY A 203 -5.12 19.93 4.54
C GLY A 203 -3.71 19.41 4.80
N VAL A 204 -3.53 18.52 5.78
CA VAL A 204 -2.22 17.96 6.17
C VAL A 204 -2.19 16.45 5.99
N LEU A 205 -3.05 15.70 6.70
CA LEU A 205 -3.02 14.24 6.70
C LEU A 205 -4.36 13.61 7.13
N GLU A 206 -4.49 12.31 6.87
CA GLU A 206 -5.54 11.46 7.39
C GLU A 206 -4.98 10.06 7.63
N ALA A 207 -5.40 9.43 8.74
CA ALA A 207 -5.04 8.06 9.07
C ALA A 207 -6.25 7.30 9.60
N GLN A 208 -6.29 5.99 9.32
CA GLN A 208 -7.31 5.09 9.84
C GLN A 208 -6.63 3.82 10.33
N PRO A 209 -6.12 3.80 11.58
CA PRO A 209 -5.58 2.58 12.16
C PRO A 209 -6.69 1.54 12.30
N ASP A 210 -6.32 0.26 12.16
CA ASP A 210 -7.24 -0.86 12.45
C ASP A 210 -7.72 -0.77 13.91
N THR A 211 -6.86 -0.36 14.83
CA THR A 211 -7.24 -0.05 16.22
C THR A 211 -6.42 1.09 16.80
N SER A 212 -7.07 1.90 17.61
CA SER A 212 -6.45 2.99 18.34
C SER A 212 -6.95 3.06 19.78
N TYR A 213 -6.12 3.55 20.69
CA TYR A 213 -6.44 3.64 22.10
C TYR A 213 -6.14 5.03 22.66
N TYR A 214 -7.14 5.58 23.35
CA TYR A 214 -6.94 6.64 24.33
C TYR A 214 -6.75 5.98 25.71
N LEU A 215 -5.71 6.38 26.42
CA LEU A 215 -5.23 5.77 27.67
C LEU A 215 -5.03 6.84 28.75
N GLY A 216 -5.21 6.45 30.01
CA GLY A 216 -5.01 7.33 31.16
C GLY A 216 -5.89 8.58 31.10
N GLU A 217 -5.28 9.76 31.29
CA GLU A 217 -5.99 11.04 31.31
C GLU A 217 -6.61 11.40 29.95
N LYS A 218 -5.99 10.97 28.82
CA LYS A 218 -6.51 11.25 27.47
C LYS A 218 -7.87 10.61 27.19
N VAL A 219 -8.32 9.65 28.02
CA VAL A 219 -9.65 9.02 27.89
C VAL A 219 -10.78 10.05 27.99
N GLN A 220 -10.62 11.09 28.83
CA GLN A 220 -11.66 12.12 29.00
C GLN A 220 -11.86 12.97 27.74
N SER A 221 -10.81 13.12 26.93
CA SER A 221 -10.85 13.83 25.65
C SER A 221 -11.10 12.91 24.45
N ALA A 222 -11.33 11.62 24.68
CA ALA A 222 -11.47 10.68 23.59
C ALA A 222 -12.74 10.98 22.77
N PRO A 223 -12.67 10.90 21.42
CA PRO A 223 -13.76 11.32 20.56
C PRO A 223 -15.00 10.43 20.73
N THR A 224 -16.16 11.05 20.48
CA THR A 224 -17.48 10.41 20.49
C THR A 224 -18.29 10.87 19.28
N GLY A 225 -19.29 10.07 18.89
CA GLY A 225 -20.11 10.33 17.70
C GLY A 225 -19.70 9.46 16.50
N SER A 226 -20.29 9.78 15.34
CA SER A 226 -20.14 9.01 14.09
C SER A 226 -19.36 9.74 13.00
N SER A 227 -18.89 10.97 13.27
CA SER A 227 -18.09 11.75 12.33
C SER A 227 -16.60 11.37 12.41
N ILE A 228 -15.87 11.70 11.34
CA ILE A 228 -14.40 11.67 11.32
C ILE A 228 -13.86 12.56 12.45
N VAL A 229 -12.79 12.11 13.08
CA VAL A 229 -12.16 12.82 14.19
C VAL A 229 -11.25 13.93 13.64
N GLU A 230 -11.61 15.18 13.87
CA GLU A 230 -10.80 16.33 13.47
C GLU A 230 -9.71 16.63 14.50
N LEU A 231 -8.46 16.28 14.18
CA LEU A 231 -7.28 16.42 15.04
C LEU A 231 -6.89 17.87 15.33
N ALA A 232 -7.47 18.85 14.62
CA ALA A 232 -7.35 20.26 14.98
C ALA A 232 -8.07 20.60 16.30
N GLN A 233 -8.99 19.73 16.75
CA GLN A 233 -9.85 19.97 17.91
C GLN A 233 -9.60 18.99 19.06
N VAL A 234 -9.06 17.81 18.76
CA VAL A 234 -8.79 16.77 19.75
C VAL A 234 -7.39 16.20 19.59
N SER A 235 -6.82 15.76 20.70
CA SER A 235 -5.51 15.10 20.68
C SER A 235 -5.59 13.75 19.95
N PRO A 236 -4.49 13.33 19.29
CA PRO A 236 -4.38 11.99 18.73
C PRO A 236 -4.45 10.90 19.83
N PRO A 237 -4.79 9.65 19.46
CA PRO A 237 -4.75 8.53 20.40
C PRO A 237 -3.34 8.30 20.93
N ASN A 238 -3.23 7.68 22.12
CA ASN A 238 -1.94 7.29 22.67
C ASN A 238 -1.28 6.19 21.82
N LEU A 239 -2.07 5.20 21.41
CA LEU A 239 -1.58 4.03 20.69
C LEU A 239 -2.37 3.84 19.40
N ALA A 240 -1.66 3.62 18.28
CA ALA A 240 -2.22 3.20 17.00
C ALA A 240 -1.64 1.86 16.56
N ILE A 241 -2.49 0.98 16.03
CA ILE A 241 -2.13 -0.41 15.68
C ILE A 241 -2.65 -0.72 14.28
N GLU A 242 -1.77 -1.27 13.44
CA GLU A 242 -2.10 -1.85 12.14
C GLU A 242 -1.97 -3.38 12.21
N ILE A 243 -2.99 -4.09 11.74
CA ILE A 243 -3.03 -5.56 11.68
C ILE A 243 -2.83 -5.99 10.22
N VAL A 244 -1.67 -6.54 9.91
CA VAL A 244 -1.19 -6.75 8.53
C VAL A 244 -1.07 -8.24 8.20
N ASP A 245 -1.67 -8.64 7.07
CA ASP A 245 -1.72 -10.04 6.62
C ASP A 245 -0.83 -10.33 5.40
N ILE A 246 -0.50 -9.33 4.57
CA ILE A 246 0.18 -9.63 3.29
C ILE A 246 1.56 -8.99 3.18
N THR A 247 1.67 -7.68 3.40
CA THR A 247 2.93 -6.96 3.19
C THR A 247 3.09 -5.89 4.24
N VAL A 248 4.01 -6.12 5.17
CA VAL A 248 4.32 -5.22 6.31
C VAL A 248 5.24 -4.05 5.96
N SER A 249 5.72 -3.97 4.72
CA SER A 249 6.73 -2.97 4.31
C SER A 249 6.20 -1.55 4.42
N ASP A 250 4.95 -1.33 4.03
CA ASP A 250 4.33 -0.01 4.05
C ASP A 250 4.02 0.43 5.48
N ASP A 251 3.47 -0.49 6.28
CA ASP A 251 3.21 -0.30 7.71
C ASP A 251 4.49 0.01 8.49
N LYS A 252 5.61 -0.66 8.18
CA LYS A 252 6.92 -0.34 8.79
C LYS A 252 7.58 0.93 8.23
N GLY A 253 7.12 1.40 7.08
CA GLY A 253 7.71 2.48 6.27
C GLY A 253 6.90 3.77 6.32
N GLU A 254 6.14 4.05 5.26
CA GLU A 254 5.41 5.32 5.05
C GLU A 254 4.32 5.53 6.09
N LYS A 255 3.57 4.47 6.46
CA LYS A 255 2.56 4.59 7.52
C LYS A 255 3.21 4.90 8.87
N ARG A 256 4.38 4.34 9.18
CA ARG A 256 5.12 4.72 10.39
C ARG A 256 5.43 6.22 10.40
N LEU A 257 5.90 6.78 9.28
CA LEU A 257 6.13 8.23 9.15
C LEU A 257 4.84 9.04 9.29
N LEU A 258 3.72 8.55 8.74
CA LEU A 258 2.40 9.15 8.93
C LEU A 258 2.01 9.21 10.41
N TYR A 259 2.22 8.13 11.18
CA TYR A 259 1.91 8.13 12.62
C TYR A 259 2.92 8.94 13.45
N GLU A 260 4.18 9.07 13.00
CA GLU A 260 5.14 10.04 13.55
C GLU A 260 4.67 11.49 13.37
N GLU A 261 4.06 11.81 12.22
CA GLU A 261 3.50 13.15 11.96
C GLU A 261 2.15 13.36 12.68
N LEU A 262 1.34 12.31 12.83
CA LEU A 262 0.09 12.34 13.60
C LEU A 262 0.34 12.54 15.11
N LYS A 263 1.57 12.33 15.59
CA LYS A 263 1.98 12.46 17.00
C LYS A 263 1.21 11.53 17.95
N VAL A 264 0.99 10.28 17.54
CA VAL A 264 0.64 9.22 18.51
C VAL A 264 1.81 9.00 19.47
N ASP A 265 1.59 8.42 20.64
CA ASP A 265 2.69 8.11 21.57
C ASP A 265 3.39 6.80 21.18
N GLU A 266 2.61 5.81 20.70
CA GLU A 266 3.11 4.53 20.19
C GLU A 266 2.40 4.08 18.90
N TYR A 267 3.16 3.39 18.05
CA TYR A 267 2.67 2.80 16.82
C TYR A 267 3.12 1.35 16.67
N TRP A 268 2.19 0.41 16.51
CA TRP A 268 2.48 -1.02 16.42
C TRP A 268 2.03 -1.61 15.08
N VAL A 269 2.89 -2.43 14.49
CA VAL A 269 2.59 -3.22 13.29
C VAL A 269 2.54 -4.69 13.68
N VAL A 270 1.36 -5.31 13.55
CA VAL A 270 1.14 -6.72 13.84
C VAL A 270 1.18 -7.52 12.54
N ASP A 271 2.16 -8.40 12.38
CA ASP A 271 2.27 -9.34 11.25
C ASP A 271 1.51 -10.63 11.60
N VAL A 272 0.30 -10.79 11.07
CA VAL A 272 -0.56 -11.92 11.45
C VAL A 272 -0.04 -13.26 10.97
N GLN A 273 0.68 -13.28 9.84
CA GLN A 273 1.27 -14.50 9.28
C GLN A 273 2.42 -15.00 10.12
N LYS A 274 3.19 -14.09 10.73
CA LYS A 274 4.35 -14.43 11.55
C LYS A 274 4.07 -14.45 13.05
N ALA A 275 2.92 -13.94 13.48
CA ALA A 275 2.64 -13.69 14.90
C ALA A 275 3.73 -12.80 15.55
N GLU A 276 4.21 -11.81 14.78
CA GLU A 276 5.26 -10.87 15.21
C GLU A 276 4.68 -9.47 15.35
N ILE A 277 5.18 -8.70 16.31
CA ILE A 277 4.79 -7.31 16.52
C ILE A 277 6.04 -6.43 16.45
N VAL A 278 5.98 -5.43 15.58
CA VAL A 278 6.98 -4.37 15.53
C VAL A 278 6.37 -3.12 16.15
N ALA A 279 6.78 -2.83 17.38
CA ALA A 279 6.32 -1.68 18.15
C ALA A 279 7.34 -0.54 18.10
N PHE A 280 6.83 0.68 17.99
CA PHE A 280 7.59 1.91 18.00
C PHE A 280 7.05 2.88 19.05
N GLU A 281 7.96 3.50 19.79
CA GLU A 281 7.69 4.74 20.51
C GLU A 281 7.97 5.91 19.58
N ILE A 282 7.03 6.87 19.52
CA ILE A 282 7.16 8.08 18.74
C ILE A 282 7.73 9.18 19.64
N LEU A 283 8.81 9.82 19.19
CA LEU A 283 9.53 10.80 20.00
C LEU A 283 8.96 12.21 19.77
N ALA A 284 8.94 13.02 20.82
CA ALA A 284 8.36 14.37 20.79
C ALA A 284 9.11 15.32 19.84
N ASP A 285 10.40 15.10 19.62
CA ASP A 285 11.25 15.84 18.68
C ASP A 285 11.18 15.31 17.24
N GLY A 286 10.36 14.28 16.99
CA GLY A 286 10.18 13.64 15.69
C GLY A 286 10.93 12.32 15.57
N GLY A 287 10.53 11.50 14.61
CA GLY A 287 11.06 10.15 14.45
C GLY A 287 10.44 9.15 15.43
N SER A 288 10.97 7.93 15.39
CA SER A 288 10.56 6.84 16.27
C SER A 288 11.70 5.87 16.57
N ARG A 289 11.57 5.14 17.67
CA ARG A 289 12.51 4.07 18.04
C ARG A 289 11.77 2.77 18.32
N ARG A 290 12.41 1.64 18.01
CA ARG A 290 11.84 0.33 18.27
C ARG A 290 11.82 0.04 19.77
N ILE A 291 10.70 -0.51 20.24
CA ILE A 291 10.50 -0.90 21.63
C ILE A 291 10.09 -2.37 21.73
N TYR A 292 10.36 -2.97 22.89
CA TYR A 292 10.00 -4.36 23.22
C TYR A 292 9.08 -4.45 24.45
N GLN A 293 8.88 -3.32 25.13
CA GLN A 293 7.95 -3.12 26.22
C GLN A 293 7.21 -1.82 25.96
N SER A 294 5.88 -1.84 26.12
CA SER A 294 5.08 -0.64 25.93
C SER A 294 5.37 0.38 27.03
N GLN A 295 5.61 1.61 26.60
CA GLN A 295 5.65 2.83 27.39
C GLN A 295 4.22 3.37 27.64
N ALA A 296 3.31 3.19 26.69
CA ALA A 296 1.89 3.58 26.78
C ALA A 296 1.08 2.63 27.69
N LEU A 297 1.51 1.36 27.79
CA LEU A 297 0.94 0.33 28.68
C LEU A 297 2.04 -0.24 29.58
N PRO A 298 2.41 0.47 30.67
CA PRO A 298 3.53 0.08 31.52
C PRO A 298 3.41 -1.35 32.05
N GLY A 299 4.50 -2.11 31.93
CA GLY A 299 4.56 -3.53 32.32
C GLY A 299 4.20 -4.51 31.20
N LEU A 300 3.61 -4.05 30.08
CA LEU A 300 3.26 -4.94 28.97
C LEU A 300 4.45 -5.19 28.05
N ALA A 301 5.03 -6.39 28.12
CA ALA A 301 6.00 -6.86 27.15
C ALA A 301 5.32 -7.22 25.82
N ILE A 302 5.89 -6.77 24.71
CA ILE A 302 5.35 -7.04 23.36
C ILE A 302 5.37 -8.54 23.05
N SER A 303 6.36 -9.26 23.55
CA SER A 303 6.48 -10.72 23.38
C SER A 303 5.32 -11.52 23.98
N LEU A 304 4.63 -11.00 25.01
CA LEU A 304 3.45 -11.66 25.57
C LEU A 304 2.28 -11.61 24.58
N LEU A 305 2.16 -10.53 23.82
CA LEU A 305 1.15 -10.39 22.78
C LEU A 305 1.48 -11.26 21.56
N GLU A 306 2.75 -11.35 21.17
CA GLU A 306 3.22 -12.27 20.12
C GLU A 306 2.90 -13.73 20.48
N GLU A 307 3.14 -14.14 21.73
CA GLU A 307 2.78 -15.50 22.17
C GLU A 307 1.25 -15.71 22.18
N ALA A 308 0.46 -14.68 22.53
CA ALA A 308 -0.99 -14.73 22.44
C ALA A 308 -1.48 -14.92 20.99
N LEU A 309 -0.85 -14.22 20.04
CA LEU A 309 -1.12 -14.36 18.61
C LEU A 309 -0.80 -15.79 18.13
N GLU A 310 0.35 -16.34 18.51
CA GLU A 310 0.73 -17.71 18.15
C GLU A 310 -0.28 -18.72 18.70
N ARG A 311 -0.65 -18.59 19.98
CA ARG A 311 -1.65 -19.46 20.62
C ARG A 311 -3.03 -19.34 19.96
N SER A 312 -3.38 -18.15 19.47
CA SER A 312 -4.68 -17.91 18.81
C SER A 312 -4.86 -18.59 17.46
N ARG A 313 -3.81 -19.21 16.92
CA ARG A 313 -3.92 -20.10 15.74
C ARG A 313 -4.70 -21.37 16.05
N GLN A 314 -4.84 -21.74 17.33
CA GLN A 314 -5.74 -22.80 17.75
C GLN A 314 -7.19 -22.28 17.80
N PRO A 315 -8.18 -23.10 17.43
CA PRO A 315 -9.57 -22.63 17.28
C PRO A 315 -10.24 -22.21 18.61
N ASP A 316 -9.77 -22.71 19.75
CA ASP A 316 -10.35 -22.41 21.07
C ASP A 316 -9.72 -21.17 21.70
N GLN A 317 -10.38 -20.02 21.52
CA GLN A 317 -9.93 -18.74 22.08
C GLN A 317 -10.07 -18.66 23.62
N ALA A 318 -10.88 -19.51 24.26
CA ALA A 318 -11.03 -19.48 25.72
C ALA A 318 -9.72 -19.85 26.43
N GLN A 319 -8.92 -20.74 25.83
CA GLN A 319 -7.60 -21.11 26.33
C GLN A 319 -6.61 -19.95 26.23
N VAL A 320 -6.65 -19.18 25.13
CA VAL A 320 -5.82 -17.98 24.97
C VAL A 320 -6.17 -16.95 26.03
N GLY A 321 -7.47 -16.71 26.26
CA GLY A 321 -7.92 -15.78 27.29
C GLY A 321 -7.54 -16.19 28.71
N THR A 322 -7.66 -17.48 29.03
CA THR A 322 -7.24 -18.03 30.34
C THR A 322 -5.73 -17.88 30.55
N TRP A 323 -4.95 -18.13 29.50
CA TRP A 323 -3.50 -17.97 29.55
C TRP A 323 -3.12 -16.49 29.73
N LEU A 324 -3.70 -15.57 28.95
CA LEU A 324 -3.48 -14.12 29.08
C LEU A 324 -3.80 -13.62 30.49
N LEU A 325 -4.93 -14.04 31.06
CA LEU A 325 -5.32 -13.70 32.43
C LEU A 325 -4.24 -14.09 33.43
N THR A 326 -3.70 -15.31 33.29
CA THR A 326 -2.64 -15.84 34.16
C THR A 326 -1.35 -15.03 34.00
N GLN A 327 -0.93 -14.73 32.77
CA GLN A 327 0.31 -13.97 32.52
C GLN A 327 0.20 -12.54 33.05
N PHE A 328 -0.91 -11.85 32.78
CA PHE A 328 -1.08 -10.45 33.16
C PHE A 328 -1.22 -10.22 34.67
N GLN A 329 -1.57 -11.26 35.43
CA GLN A 329 -1.54 -11.21 36.90
C GLN A 329 -0.12 -11.29 37.48
N GLN A 330 0.86 -11.78 36.71
CA GLN A 330 2.24 -11.98 37.17
C GLN A 330 3.16 -10.80 36.90
N VAL A 331 2.82 -9.95 35.93
CA VAL A 331 3.62 -8.79 35.50
C VAL A 331 3.23 -7.49 36.17
#